data_AF-A0A938BZ09-F1
#
_entry.id   AF-A0A938BZ09-F1
#
_cell.length_a   1.000
_cell.length_b   1.000
_cell.length_c   1.000
_cell.angle_alpha   90.00
_cell.angle_beta   90.00
_cell.angle_gamma   90.00
#
_symmetry.space_group_name_H-M   'P 1'
#
loop_
_entity.id
_entity.type
_entity.pdbx_description
1 polymer ?
#
loop_
_entity_poly.entity_id
_entity_poly.type
_entity_poly.pdbx_seq_one_letter_code
_entity_poly.pdbx_strand_id
1 'polypeptide(L)'
;MRLSERAIGAVKVLVFLLALVPLSRLLLGVVAYPEWLGPNPAEFITRATGDWALRFLLLTLSVTPLRRLTGWVWVARLRRMLGLYAFFYAVVHLAS
;
A
#
# COMPACT_ATOMS: atom_id res chain seq x y z
N MET A 1 1.50 -22.82 -8.90
CA MET A 1 1.65 -22.93 -7.43
C MET A 1 0.29 -22.71 -6.76
N ARG A 2 -0.19 -23.66 -5.96
CA ARG A 2 -1.44 -23.54 -5.19
C ARG A 2 -1.07 -23.35 -3.72
N LEU A 3 -1.37 -22.17 -3.16
CA LEU A 3 -1.23 -21.92 -1.73
C LEU A 3 -2.45 -22.50 -0.99
N SER A 4 -2.25 -22.95 0.25
CA SER A 4 -3.35 -23.32 1.13
C SER A 4 -4.18 -22.09 1.52
N GLU A 5 -5.46 -22.26 1.86
CA GLU A 5 -6.34 -21.15 2.28
C GLU A 5 -5.78 -20.41 3.51
N ARG A 6 -5.16 -21.13 4.46
CA ARG A 6 -4.47 -20.54 5.62
C ARG A 6 -3.30 -19.65 5.20
N ALA A 7 -2.49 -20.10 4.24
CA ALA A 7 -1.37 -19.32 3.73
C ALA A 7 -1.85 -18.05 3.00
N ILE A 8 -2.93 -18.13 2.22
CA ILE A 8 -3.53 -16.96 1.56
C ILE A 8 -4.03 -15.95 2.60
N GLY A 9 -4.66 -16.43 3.68
CA GLY A 9 -5.08 -15.59 4.80
C GLY A 9 -3.90 -14.86 5.44
N ALA A 10 -2.82 -15.59 5.77
CA ALA A 10 -1.60 -15.01 6.34
C ALA A 10 -0.97 -13.97 5.40
N VAL A 11 -0.90 -14.23 4.09
CA VAL A 11 -0.40 -13.26 3.09
C VAL A 11 -1.27 -12.00 3.07
N LYS A 12 -2.59 -12.12 3.13
CA LYS A 12 -3.48 -10.95 3.21
C LYS A 12 -3.22 -10.14 4.46
N VAL A 13 -3.11 -10.78 5.63
CA VAL A 13 -2.80 -10.08 6.89
C VAL A 13 -1.45 -9.36 6.77
N LEU A 14 -0.44 -10.04 6.22
CA LEU A 14 0.87 -9.44 6.01
C LEU A 14 0.81 -8.21 5.09
N VAL A 15 0.14 -8.32 3.93
CA VAL A 15 -0.05 -7.19 3.02
C VAL A 15 -0.79 -6.04 3.70
N PHE A 16 -1.78 -6.34 4.55
CA PHE A 16 -2.55 -5.34 5.28
C PHE A 16 -1.64 -4.55 6.23
N LEU A 17 -0.88 -5.25 7.04
CA LEU A 17 0.04 -4.65 8.01
C LEU A 17 1.14 -3.85 7.30
N LEU A 18 1.75 -4.42 6.27
CA LEU A 18 2.79 -3.74 5.48
C LEU A 18 2.25 -2.48 4.80
N ALA A 19 1.00 -2.50 4.35
CA ALA A 19 0.38 -1.35 3.72
C ALA A 19 0.05 -0.21 4.69
N LEU A 20 0.01 -0.47 5.99
CA LEU A 20 -0.17 0.56 7.03
C LEU A 20 1.16 1.19 7.48
N VAL A 21 2.30 0.52 7.30
CA VAL A 21 3.62 1.01 7.70
C VAL A 21 3.91 2.45 7.23
N PRO A 22 3.68 2.83 5.96
CA PRO A 22 4.00 4.19 5.54
C PRO A 22 3.11 5.24 6.19
N LEU A 23 1.83 4.96 6.36
CA LEU A 23 0.91 5.83 7.11
C LEU A 23 1.37 5.97 8.58
N SER A 24 1.71 4.87 9.25
CA SER A 24 2.20 4.89 10.63
C SER A 24 3.47 5.74 10.76
N ARG A 25 4.39 5.66 9.79
CA ARG A 25 5.60 6.50 9.77
C ARG A 25 5.27 7.99 9.65
N LEU A 26 4.30 8.37 8.80
CA LEU A 26 3.86 9.76 8.67
C LEU A 26 3.22 10.26 9.97
N LEU A 27 2.34 9.47 10.58
CA LEU A 27 1.69 9.82 11.85
C LEU A 27 2.70 9.97 12.99
N LEU A 28 3.69 9.07 13.09
CA LEU A 28 4.78 9.20 14.06
C LEU A 28 5.63 10.44 13.80
N GLY A 29 5.92 10.75 12.54
CA GLY A 29 6.60 11.99 12.17
C GLY A 29 5.83 13.24 12.63
N VAL A 30 4.51 13.24 12.53
CA VAL A 30 3.69 14.38 12.99
C VAL A 30 3.65 14.49 14.51
N VAL A 31 3.47 13.37 15.22
CA VAL A 31 3.17 13.37 16.67
C VAL A 31 4.42 13.34 17.55
N ALA A 32 5.48 12.65 17.11
CA ALA A 32 6.62 12.33 17.96
C ALA A 32 7.98 12.70 17.35
N TYR A 33 8.09 12.75 16.01
CA TYR A 33 9.37 12.97 15.32
C TYR A 33 9.27 13.98 14.15
N PRO A 34 8.94 15.26 14.40
CA PRO A 34 8.74 16.27 13.35
C PRO A 34 9.95 16.45 12.43
N GLU A 35 11.15 16.21 12.94
CA GLU A 35 12.39 16.27 12.19
C GLU A 35 12.45 15.27 11.02
N TRP A 36 11.67 14.18 11.05
CA TRP A 36 11.58 13.22 9.94
C TRP A 36 10.84 13.76 8.72
N LEU A 37 10.00 14.78 8.90
CA LEU A 37 9.19 15.38 7.84
C LEU A 37 9.94 16.50 7.10
N GLY A 38 11.12 16.88 7.61
CA GLY A 38 11.93 17.94 7.03
C GLY A 38 11.35 19.35 7.22
N PRO A 39 11.88 20.35 6.51
CA PRO A 39 11.55 21.75 6.73
C PRO A 39 10.15 22.15 6.23
N ASN A 40 9.54 21.37 5.33
CA ASN A 40 8.18 21.58 4.84
C ASN A 40 7.33 20.31 5.01
N PRO A 41 6.76 20.09 6.21
CA PRO A 41 6.04 18.84 6.52
C PRO A 41 4.82 18.59 5.63
N ALA A 42 4.09 19.65 5.26
CA ALA A 42 2.90 19.52 4.41
C ALA A 42 3.28 18.97 3.03
N GLU A 43 4.28 19.56 2.36
CA GLU A 43 4.76 19.07 1.07
C GLU A 43 5.28 17.63 1.15
N PHE A 44 6.01 17.29 2.21
CA PHE A 44 6.50 15.93 2.42
C PHE A 44 5.35 14.92 2.54
N ILE A 45 4.33 15.23 3.35
CA ILE A 45 3.15 14.37 3.53
C ILE A 45 2.41 14.20 2.20
N THR A 46 2.09 15.29 1.50
CA THR A 46 1.36 15.25 0.23
C THR A 46 2.13 14.45 -0.83
N ARG A 47 3.46 14.63 -0.95
CA ARG A 47 4.29 13.84 -1.87
C ARG A 47 4.33 12.37 -1.48
N ALA A 48 4.55 12.07 -0.20
CA ALA A 48 4.65 10.69 0.27
C ALA A 48 3.34 9.92 0.07
N THR A 49 2.19 10.51 0.42
CA THR A 49 0.88 9.87 0.26
C THR A 49 0.54 9.65 -1.22
N GLY A 50 0.90 10.60 -2.10
CA GLY A 50 0.79 10.46 -3.55
C GLY A 50 1.65 9.33 -4.12
N ASP A 51 2.92 9.25 -3.71
CA ASP A 51 3.82 8.15 -4.11
C ASP A 51 3.26 6.78 -3.72
N TRP A 52 2.73 6.65 -2.49
CA TRP A 52 2.13 5.40 -2.04
C TRP A 52 0.83 5.05 -2.78
N ALA A 53 -0.01 6.04 -3.09
CA ALA A 53 -1.18 5.84 -3.93
C ALA A 53 -0.79 5.25 -5.30
N LEU A 54 0.21 5.83 -5.96
CA LEU A 54 0.74 5.35 -7.24
C LEU A 54 1.36 3.96 -7.13
N ARG A 55 2.16 3.68 -6.09
CA ARG A 55 2.74 2.34 -5.86
C ARG A 55 1.64 1.28 -5.71
N PHE A 56 0.60 1.53 -4.92
CA PHE A 56 -0.51 0.58 -4.76
C PHE A 56 -1.33 0.43 -6.04
N LEU A 57 -1.52 1.50 -6.81
CA LEU A 57 -2.16 1.43 -8.12
C LEU A 57 -1.36 0.52 -9.06
N LEU A 58 -0.04 0.75 -9.17
CA LEU A 58 0.84 -0.07 -10.00
C LEU A 58 0.87 -1.53 -9.54
N LEU A 59 0.91 -1.79 -8.23
CA LEU A 59 0.82 -3.15 -7.68
C LEU A 59 -0.51 -3.82 -8.06
N THR A 60 -1.62 -3.08 -7.97
CA THR A 60 -2.95 -3.58 -8.33
C THR A 60 -3.03 -3.93 -9.82
N LEU A 61 -2.52 -3.05 -10.69
CA LEU A 61 -2.47 -3.27 -12.13
C LEU A 61 -1.55 -4.44 -12.49
N SER A 62 -0.46 -4.62 -11.75
CA SER A 62 0.52 -5.71 -11.93
C SER A 62 -0.04 -7.09 -11.62
N VAL A 63 -1.15 -7.21 -10.89
CA VAL A 63 -1.76 -8.52 -10.58
C VAL A 63 -2.12 -9.31 -11.84
N THR A 64 -2.61 -8.63 -12.89
CA THR A 64 -2.98 -9.30 -14.16
C THR A 64 -1.77 -9.85 -14.92
N PRO A 65 -0.73 -9.06 -15.24
CA PRO A 65 0.46 -9.59 -15.90
C PRO A 65 1.18 -10.62 -15.02
N LEU A 66 1.28 -10.41 -13.70
CA LEU A 66 1.91 -11.38 -12.79
C LEU A 66 1.21 -12.74 -12.82
N ARG A 67 -0.13 -12.76 -12.85
CA ARG A 67 -0.91 -13.99 -13.00
C ARG A 67 -0.67 -14.66 -14.35
N ARG A 68 -0.55 -13.88 -15.44
CA ARG A 68 -0.32 -14.41 -16.80
C ARG A 68 1.08 -15.03 -16.94
N LEU A 69 2.09 -14.39 -16.37
CA LEU A 69 3.49 -14.84 -16.47
C LEU A 69 3.79 -16.04 -15.55
N THR A 70 3.23 -16.06 -14.34
CA THR A 70 3.56 -17.10 -13.33
C THR A 70 2.52 -18.22 -13.23
N GLY A 71 1.32 -18.01 -13.77
CA GLY A 71 0.17 -18.90 -13.58
C GLY A 71 -0.39 -18.90 -12.15
N TRP A 72 0.04 -17.99 -11.27
CA TRP A 72 -0.36 -17.98 -9.86
C TRP A 72 -1.77 -17.39 -9.67
N VAL A 73 -2.78 -18.25 -9.67
CA VAL A 73 -4.20 -17.85 -9.50
C VAL A 73 -4.46 -17.15 -8.16
N TRP A 74 -3.75 -17.52 -7.10
CA TRP A 74 -3.95 -16.96 -5.75
C TRP A 74 -3.66 -15.45 -5.68
N VAL A 75 -2.77 -14.92 -6.53
CA VAL A 75 -2.43 -13.48 -6.59
C VAL A 75 -3.66 -12.64 -6.96
N ALA A 76 -4.58 -13.19 -7.76
CA ALA A 76 -5.82 -12.50 -8.12
C ALA A 76 -6.68 -12.15 -6.90
N ARG A 77 -6.56 -12.92 -5.80
CA ARG A 77 -7.28 -12.67 -4.54
C ARG A 77 -6.75 -11.46 -3.76
N LEU A 78 -5.58 -10.93 -4.12
CA LEU A 78 -5.01 -9.71 -3.53
C LEU A 78 -5.45 -8.43 -4.24
N ARG A 79 -5.95 -8.53 -5.49
CA ARG A 79 -6.27 -7.37 -6.34
C ARG A 79 -7.18 -6.35 -5.67
N ARG A 80 -8.32 -6.80 -5.12
CA ARG A 80 -9.29 -5.91 -4.48
C ARG A 80 -8.67 -5.15 -3.31
N MET A 81 -7.90 -5.85 -2.50
CA MET A 81 -7.27 -5.27 -1.32
C MET A 81 -6.21 -4.22 -1.68
N LEU A 82 -5.35 -4.52 -2.66
CA LEU A 82 -4.37 -3.56 -3.16
C LEU A 82 -5.05 -2.31 -3.74
N GLY A 83 -6.15 -2.49 -4.48
CA GLY A 83 -6.93 -1.38 -5.04
C GLY A 83 -7.59 -0.50 -3.97
N LEU A 84 -8.06 -1.11 -2.87
CA LEU A 84 -8.59 -0.35 -1.73
C LEU A 84 -7.50 0.50 -1.05
N TYR A 85 -6.26 -0.01 -0.94
CA TYR A 85 -5.15 0.81 -0.45
C TYR A 85 -4.74 1.92 -1.42
N ALA A 86 -4.74 1.66 -2.73
CA ALA A 86 -4.51 2.71 -3.73
C ALA A 86 -5.52 3.85 -3.56
N PHE A 87 -6.80 3.52 -3.43
CA PHE A 87 -7.85 4.50 -3.19
C PHE A 87 -7.71 5.21 -1.84
N PHE A 88 -7.43 4.47 -0.77
CA PHE A 88 -7.19 5.03 0.56
C PHE A 88 -6.08 6.08 0.54
N TYR A 89 -4.90 5.75 0.01
CA TYR A 89 -3.78 6.70 -0.08
C TYR A 89 -4.09 7.87 -1.02
N ALA A 90 -4.88 7.68 -2.08
CA ALA A 90 -5.33 8.77 -2.94
C ALA A 90 -6.26 9.74 -2.21
N VAL A 91 -7.18 9.25 -1.37
CA VAL A 91 -8.04 10.11 -0.54
C VAL A 91 -7.21 10.87 0.49
N VAL A 92 -6.26 10.21 1.15
CA VAL A 92 -5.34 10.88 2.09
C VAL A 92 -4.54 11.96 1.36
N HIS A 93 -4.01 11.66 0.17
CA HIS A 93 -3.29 12.63 -0.66
C HIS A 93 -4.14 13.85 -1.04
N LEU A 94 -5.42 13.64 -1.37
CA LEU A 94 -6.33 14.74 -1.68
C LEU A 94 -6.67 15.59 -0.45
N ALA A 95 -6.65 14.99 0.75
CA ALA A 95 -6.97 15.65 2.00
C ALA A 95 -5.75 16.25 2.74
N SER A 96 -4.53 16.01 2.24
CA SER A 96 -3.26 16.41 2.86
C SER A 96 -2.66 17.68 2.29
#